data_AF-A0A969BTN9-F1
#
_entry.id   AF-A0A969BTN9-F1
#
_cell.length_a   1.000
_cell.length_b   1.000
_cell.length_c   1.000
_cell.angle_alpha   90.00
_cell.angle_beta   90.00
_cell.angle_gamma   90.00
#
_symmetry.space_group_name_H-M   'P 1'
#
loop_
_entity.id
_entity.type
_entity.pdbx_description
1 polymer ?
#
loop_
_entity_poly.entity_id
_entity_poly.type
_entity_poly.pdbx_seq_one_letter_code
_entity_poly.pdbx_strand_id
1 'polypeptide(L)'
;MWGTLIGIGLISIVGLIALIIYFKVTLDLPFAFIEQQRILMKRTPNFPWNSLIDHVRMVLTGYGGFEDNKFMRAIGVLDLSALLLFIWLTLLSFRNVRLSLAVYCAASLIVILSSHGPGSMGAYAASRYMLQLFPCFVVMALLLAQRTWLRRLAWVGFGALLAFLTVWFASGRWVA
;
A
#
# COMPACT_ATOMS: atom_id res chain seq x y z
N MET A 1 19.70 -16.55 -17.53
CA MET A 1 18.55 -15.86 -16.90
C MET A 1 18.81 -15.38 -15.47
N TRP A 2 19.63 -16.07 -14.66
CA TRP A 2 19.98 -15.62 -13.30
C TRP A 2 20.87 -14.36 -13.26
N GLY A 3 21.81 -14.21 -14.21
CA GLY A 3 22.71 -13.05 -14.26
C GLY A 3 22.00 -11.71 -14.47
N THR A 4 20.90 -11.66 -15.23
CA THR A 4 20.12 -10.45 -15.45
C THR A 4 19.34 -10.00 -14.22
N LEU A 5 18.78 -10.94 -13.44
CA LEU A 5 18.08 -10.62 -12.19
C LEU A 5 19.05 -10.12 -11.10
N ILE A 6 20.23 -10.73 -10.99
CA ILE A 6 21.29 -10.27 -10.09
C ILE A 6 21.77 -8.88 -10.51
N GLY A 7 21.92 -8.64 -11.81
CA GLY A 7 22.29 -7.32 -12.35
C GLY A 7 21.30 -6.22 -11.98
N ILE A 8 19.99 -6.46 -12.14
CA ILE A 8 18.95 -5.46 -11.79
C ILE A 8 18.91 -5.20 -10.27
N GLY A 9 19.05 -6.24 -9.46
CA GLY A 9 19.12 -6.11 -8.00
C GLY A 9 20.34 -5.28 -7.57
N LEU A 10 21.50 -5.53 -8.17
CA LEU A 10 22.73 -4.76 -7.92
C LEU A 10 22.59 -3.30 -8.34
N ILE A 11 21.99 -3.02 -9.51
CA ILE A 11 21.74 -1.63 -9.97
C ILE A 11 20.91 -0.85 -8.93
N SER A 12 19.89 -1.49 -8.35
CA SER A 12 19.05 -0.86 -7.33
C SER A 12 19.81 -0.57 -6.05
N ILE A 13 20.64 -1.51 -5.58
CA ILE A 13 21.48 -1.34 -4.38
C ILE A 13 22.53 -0.24 -4.60
N VAL A 14 23.22 -0.28 -5.74
CA VAL A 14 24.24 0.72 -6.11
C VAL A 14 23.60 2.09 -6.26
N GLY A 15 22.43 2.19 -6.87
CA GLY A 15 21.67 3.44 -6.97
C GLY A 15 21.29 4.00 -5.60
N LEU A 16 20.83 3.16 -4.67
CA LEU A 16 20.52 3.57 -3.29
C LEU A 16 21.78 4.07 -2.57
N ILE A 17 22.90 3.36 -2.68
CA ILE A 17 24.18 3.75 -2.08
C ILE A 17 24.66 5.09 -2.68
N ALA A 18 24.59 5.25 -4.00
CA ALA A 18 24.95 6.49 -4.67
C ALA A 18 24.08 7.66 -4.20
N LEU A 19 22.77 7.44 -4.02
CA LEU A 19 21.85 8.44 -3.48
C LEU A 19 22.19 8.81 -2.03
N ILE A 20 22.51 7.83 -1.18
CA ILE A 20 22.94 8.05 0.21
C ILE A 20 24.24 8.87 0.24
N ILE A 21 25.21 8.53 -0.60
CA ILE A 21 26.47 9.26 -0.71
C ILE A 21 26.20 10.69 -1.19
N TYR A 22 25.35 10.86 -2.20
CA TYR A 22 24.97 12.17 -2.71
C TYR A 22 24.35 13.04 -1.61
N PHE A 23 23.37 12.52 -0.85
CA PHE A 23 22.79 13.28 0.26
C PHE A 23 23.76 13.54 1.40
N LYS A 24 24.68 12.61 1.69
CA LYS A 24 25.74 12.83 2.66
C LYS A 24 26.67 13.97 2.22
N VAL A 25 27.10 13.99 0.96
CA VAL A 25 28.02 15.02 0.45
C VAL A 25 27.33 16.38 0.32
N THR A 26 26.07 16.41 -0.11
CA THR A 26 25.38 17.66 -0.46
C THR A 26 24.63 18.29 0.72
N LEU A 27 24.09 17.46 1.63
CA LEU A 27 23.19 17.89 2.72
C LEU A 27 23.69 17.49 4.12
N ASP A 28 24.83 16.79 4.23
CA ASP A 28 25.35 16.16 5.46
C ASP A 28 24.34 15.21 6.17
N LEU A 29 23.37 14.71 5.40
CA LEU A 29 22.26 13.90 5.88
C LEU A 29 22.11 12.64 5.02
N PRO A 30 22.82 11.53 5.31
CA PRO A 30 22.82 10.32 4.46
C PRO A 30 21.43 9.68 4.31
N PHE A 31 20.57 9.87 5.31
CA PHE A 31 19.20 9.35 5.34
C PHE A 31 18.15 10.45 5.17
N ALA A 32 18.49 11.53 4.46
CA ALA A 32 17.58 12.64 4.19
C ALA A 32 16.22 12.16 3.63
N PHE A 33 16.18 11.09 2.84
CA PHE A 33 14.93 10.53 2.33
C PHE A 33 13.99 9.99 3.43
N ILE A 34 14.53 9.41 4.51
CA ILE A 34 13.74 8.94 5.67
C ILE A 34 13.18 10.16 6.41
N GLU A 35 14.04 11.16 6.64
CA GLU A 35 13.65 12.37 7.34
C GLU A 35 12.62 13.17 6.53
N GLN A 36 12.74 13.20 5.20
CA GLN A 36 11.72 13.80 4.31
C GLN A 36 10.39 13.02 4.35
N GLN A 37 10.41 11.69 4.43
CA GLN A 37 9.17 10.91 4.65
C GLN A 37 8.53 11.23 6.00
N ARG A 38 9.34 11.47 7.04
CA ARG A 38 8.86 11.86 8.37
C ARG A 38 8.32 13.29 8.39
N ILE A 39 8.99 14.24 7.76
CA ILE A 39 8.64 15.66 7.80
C ILE A 39 7.50 15.97 6.82
N LEU A 40 7.64 15.59 5.55
CA LEU A 40 6.68 15.93 4.51
C LEU A 40 5.48 14.98 4.48
N MET A 41 5.73 13.67 4.61
CA MET A 41 4.66 12.67 4.54
C MET A 41 4.09 12.29 5.91
N LYS A 42 4.70 12.76 7.01
CA LYS A 42 4.32 12.46 8.40
C LYS A 42 4.21 10.95 8.64
N ARG A 43 5.08 10.17 7.99
CA ARG A 43 5.13 8.72 8.11
C ARG A 43 6.19 8.29 9.11
N THR A 44 5.87 7.27 9.90
CA THR A 44 6.81 6.67 10.85
C THR A 44 6.85 5.16 10.66
N PRO A 45 8.04 4.54 10.82
CA PRO A 45 8.12 3.10 10.92
C PRO A 45 7.42 2.65 12.21
N ASN A 46 6.51 1.69 12.11
CA ASN A 46 5.82 1.09 13.24
C ASN A 46 5.74 -0.43 13.05
N PHE A 47 5.38 -1.14 14.12
CA PHE A 47 5.14 -2.57 14.04
C PHE A 47 3.93 -2.86 13.12
N PRO A 48 4.01 -3.84 12.20
CA PRO A 48 2.97 -4.11 11.20
C PRO A 48 1.54 -4.22 11.75
N TRP A 49 1.39 -4.86 12.92
CA TRP A 49 0.07 -5.04 13.52
C TRP A 49 -0.50 -3.79 14.16
N ASN A 50 0.35 -2.87 14.64
CA ASN A 50 -0.14 -1.60 15.19
C ASN A 50 -0.82 -0.77 14.10
N SER A 51 -0.20 -0.68 12.92
CA SER A 51 -0.78 0.03 11.77
C SER A 51 -2.14 -0.53 11.37
N LEU A 52 -2.32 -1.85 11.39
CA LEU A 52 -3.61 -2.47 11.10
C LEU A 52 -4.65 -2.15 12.19
N ILE A 53 -4.29 -2.33 13.46
CA ILE A 53 -5.18 -2.11 14.61
C ILE A 53 -5.61 -0.65 14.70
N ASP A 54 -4.68 0.28 14.57
CA ASP A 54 -4.95 1.71 14.66
C ASP A 54 -5.82 2.19 13.50
N HIS A 55 -5.61 1.65 12.30
CA HIS A 55 -6.47 1.95 11.15
C HIS A 55 -7.89 1.40 11.32
N VAL A 56 -8.05 0.19 11.89
CA VAL A 56 -9.37 -0.37 12.24
C VAL A 56 -10.06 0.50 13.29
N ARG A 57 -9.34 0.91 14.35
CA ARG A 57 -9.87 1.81 15.38
C ARG A 57 -10.28 3.16 14.79
N MET A 58 -9.47 3.74 13.92
CA MET A 58 -9.79 5.00 13.25
C MET A 58 -11.09 4.88 12.45
N VAL A 59 -11.29 3.80 11.70
CA VAL A 59 -12.52 3.58 10.93
C VAL A 59 -13.75 3.40 11.82
N LEU A 60 -13.65 2.55 12.85
CA LEU A 60 -14.79 2.17 13.70
C LEU A 60 -15.17 3.27 14.69
N THR A 61 -14.20 3.84 15.40
CA THR A 61 -14.45 4.79 16.49
C THR A 61 -14.01 6.21 16.19
N GLY A 62 -13.29 6.45 15.09
CA GLY A 62 -12.68 7.77 14.83
C GLY A 62 -11.46 8.05 15.71
N TYR A 63 -10.85 7.01 16.29
CA TYR A 63 -9.65 7.11 17.13
C TYR A 63 -8.57 8.02 16.51
N GLY A 64 -7.89 8.81 17.35
CA GLY A 64 -6.81 9.72 16.96
C GLY A 64 -7.27 11.05 16.35
N GLY A 65 -8.43 11.56 16.79
CA GLY A 65 -8.92 12.90 16.42
C GLY A 65 -9.81 12.93 15.17
N PHE A 66 -10.38 11.80 14.75
CA PHE A 66 -11.23 11.68 13.56
C PHE A 66 -12.68 11.31 13.88
N GLU A 67 -13.12 11.45 15.14
CA GLU A 67 -14.46 11.11 15.63
C GLU A 67 -15.56 11.79 14.79
N ASP A 68 -15.43 13.10 14.61
CA ASP A 68 -16.36 13.94 13.84
C ASP A 68 -16.02 14.00 12.34
N ASN A 69 -14.82 13.55 11.94
CA ASN A 69 -14.35 13.65 10.56
C ASN A 69 -14.83 12.46 9.71
N LYS A 70 -16.12 12.47 9.35
CA LYS A 70 -16.77 11.44 8.52
C LYS A 70 -16.07 11.24 7.17
N PHE A 71 -15.47 12.31 6.62
CA PHE A 71 -14.74 12.25 5.36
C PHE A 71 -13.50 11.36 5.47
N MET A 72 -12.64 11.60 6.46
CA MET A 72 -11.44 10.80 6.68
C MET A 72 -11.77 9.35 7.04
N ARG A 73 -12.88 9.13 7.78
CA ARG A 73 -13.35 7.78 8.08
C ARG A 73 -13.83 7.02 6.84
N ALA A 74 -14.52 7.68 5.91
CA ALA A 74 -14.94 7.07 4.64
C ALA A 74 -13.74 6.67 3.76
N ILE A 75 -12.71 7.53 3.67
CA ILE A 75 -11.45 7.18 3.01
C ILE A 75 -10.75 6.03 3.75
N GLY A 76 -10.75 6.07 5.09
CA GLY A 76 -10.22 5.01 5.92
C GLY A 76 -10.85 3.64 5.64
N VAL A 77 -12.17 3.59 5.41
CA VAL A 77 -12.89 2.36 5.01
C VAL A 77 -12.37 1.84 3.67
N LEU A 78 -12.13 2.72 2.70
CA LEU A 78 -11.59 2.33 1.39
C LEU A 78 -10.17 1.76 1.53
N ASP A 79 -9.28 2.45 2.25
CA ASP A 79 -7.91 1.99 2.49
C ASP A 79 -7.87 0.67 3.28
N LEU A 80 -8.76 0.52 4.29
CA LEU A 80 -8.88 -0.72 5.06
C LEU A 80 -9.39 -1.88 4.18
N SER A 81 -10.39 -1.63 3.35
CA SER A 81 -10.94 -2.64 2.44
C SER A 81 -9.88 -3.11 1.44
N ALA A 82 -9.10 -2.18 0.89
CA ALA A 82 -7.98 -2.49 0.02
C ALA A 82 -6.90 -3.31 0.75
N LEU A 83 -6.56 -2.93 1.98
CA LEU A 83 -5.58 -3.66 2.79
C LEU A 83 -6.05 -5.08 3.13
N LEU A 84 -7.31 -5.27 3.50
CA LEU A 84 -7.87 -6.59 3.79
C LEU A 84 -7.87 -7.48 2.54
N LEU A 85 -8.28 -6.94 1.38
CA LEU A 85 -8.19 -7.63 0.10
C LEU A 85 -6.75 -8.03 -0.21
N PHE A 86 -5.79 -7.15 0.09
CA PHE A 86 -4.38 -7.39 -0.14
C PHE A 86 -3.84 -8.51 0.75
N ILE A 87 -4.15 -8.50 2.06
CA ILE A 87 -3.81 -9.58 3.00
C ILE A 87 -4.38 -10.91 2.49
N TRP A 88 -5.66 -10.92 2.08
CA TRP A 88 -6.31 -12.09 1.54
C TRP A 88 -5.60 -12.63 0.29
N LEU A 89 -5.27 -11.77 -0.67
CA LEU A 89 -4.55 -12.16 -1.88
C LEU A 89 -3.12 -12.64 -1.58
N THR A 90 -2.42 -12.05 -0.61
CA THR A 90 -1.12 -12.56 -0.14
C THR A 90 -1.24 -13.99 0.35
N LEU A 91 -2.23 -14.29 1.19
CA LEU A 91 -2.44 -15.65 1.71
C LEU A 91 -2.77 -16.63 0.58
N LEU A 92 -3.60 -16.23 -0.38
CA LEU A 92 -3.91 -17.06 -1.54
C LEU A 92 -2.71 -17.26 -2.47
N SER A 93 -1.76 -16.33 -2.51
CA SER A 93 -0.58 -16.43 -3.37
C SER A 93 0.25 -17.69 -3.06
N PHE A 94 0.36 -18.07 -1.78
CA PHE A 94 1.09 -19.28 -1.36
C PHE A 94 0.54 -20.59 -1.96
N ARG A 95 -0.73 -20.59 -2.41
CA ARG A 95 -1.39 -21.77 -2.99
C ARG A 95 -1.52 -21.71 -4.51
N ASN A 96 -1.51 -20.51 -5.10
CA ASN A 96 -1.91 -20.30 -6.50
C ASN A 96 -0.75 -19.85 -7.41
N VAL A 97 0.39 -19.43 -6.86
CA VAL A 97 1.54 -18.96 -7.63
C VAL A 97 2.84 -19.57 -7.13
N ARG A 98 3.95 -19.32 -7.85
CA ARG A 98 5.28 -19.76 -7.44
C ARG A 98 5.66 -19.18 -6.09
N LEU A 99 6.33 -19.97 -5.25
CA LEU A 99 6.75 -19.58 -3.91
C LEU A 99 7.54 -18.27 -3.88
N SER A 100 8.40 -18.03 -4.88
CA SER A 100 9.17 -16.78 -4.98
C SER A 100 8.27 -15.54 -5.08
N LEU A 101 7.16 -15.63 -5.82
CA LEU A 101 6.19 -14.55 -5.94
C LEU A 101 5.37 -14.39 -4.66
N ALA A 102 5.03 -15.49 -3.99
CA ALA A 102 4.32 -15.46 -2.71
C ALA A 102 5.18 -14.83 -1.60
N VAL A 103 6.47 -15.17 -1.53
CA VAL A 103 7.43 -14.54 -0.61
C VAL A 103 7.59 -13.05 -0.91
N TYR A 104 7.67 -12.67 -2.18
CA TYR A 104 7.70 -11.26 -2.57
C TYR A 104 6.43 -10.51 -2.13
N CYS A 105 5.25 -11.10 -2.33
CA CYS A 105 3.99 -10.55 -1.82
C CYS A 105 4.02 -10.37 -0.30
N ALA A 106 4.44 -11.39 0.45
CA ALA A 106 4.51 -11.33 1.91
C ALA A 106 5.47 -10.22 2.38
N ALA A 107 6.65 -10.12 1.75
CA ALA A 107 7.61 -9.06 2.05
C ALA A 107 7.04 -7.66 1.77
N SER A 108 6.39 -7.46 0.61
CA SER A 108 5.74 -6.19 0.27
C SER A 108 4.62 -5.83 1.27
N LEU A 109 3.82 -6.81 1.72
CA LEU A 109 2.80 -6.60 2.74
C LEU A 109 3.42 -6.12 4.07
N ILE A 110 4.51 -6.73 4.51
CA ILE A 110 5.21 -6.35 5.73
C ILE A 110 5.76 -4.93 5.62
N VAL A 111 6.33 -4.56 4.47
CA VAL A 111 6.85 -3.20 4.23
C VAL A 111 5.70 -2.18 4.28
N ILE A 112 4.57 -2.47 3.65
CA ILE A 112 3.40 -1.59 3.64
C ILE A 112 2.84 -1.43 5.06
N LEU A 113 2.65 -2.52 5.80
CA LEU A 113 2.13 -2.48 7.17
C LEU A 113 3.11 -1.81 8.15
N SER A 114 4.41 -1.88 7.90
CA SER A 114 5.41 -1.19 8.70
C SER A 114 5.40 0.34 8.52
N SER A 115 4.73 0.85 7.47
CA SER A 115 4.64 2.29 7.20
C SER A 115 3.37 2.86 7.82
N HIS A 116 3.50 3.54 8.95
CA HIS A 116 2.39 4.19 9.64
C HIS A 116 2.18 5.61 9.11
N GLY A 117 0.93 6.00 8.85
CA GLY A 117 0.57 7.35 8.44
C GLY A 117 0.52 8.37 9.59
N PRO A 118 0.17 9.63 9.30
CA PRO A 118 -0.01 10.66 10.32
C PRO A 118 -1.12 10.32 11.32
N GLY A 119 -0.90 10.66 12.59
CA GLY A 119 -1.89 10.47 13.65
C GLY A 119 -2.16 8.97 13.89
N SER A 120 -3.43 8.58 13.79
CA SER A 120 -3.91 7.19 13.91
C SER A 120 -4.18 6.49 12.58
N MET A 121 -3.84 7.11 11.45
CA MET A 121 -4.10 6.54 10.13
C MET A 121 -3.03 5.50 9.77
N GLY A 122 -3.13 4.31 10.36
CA GLY A 122 -2.09 3.30 10.24
C GLY A 122 -1.84 2.82 8.80
N ALA A 123 -2.88 2.68 7.98
CA ALA A 123 -2.76 2.27 6.57
C ALA A 123 -2.97 3.43 5.59
N TYR A 124 -2.67 4.66 6.01
CA TYR A 124 -2.92 5.87 5.21
C TYR A 124 -2.36 5.76 3.79
N ALA A 125 -3.22 5.89 2.78
CA ALA A 125 -2.83 5.84 1.37
C ALA A 125 -2.01 4.59 0.99
N ALA A 126 -2.15 3.49 1.74
CA ALA A 126 -1.44 2.23 1.47
C ALA A 126 -1.76 1.71 0.06
N SER A 127 -2.98 1.97 -0.41
CA SER A 127 -3.48 1.73 -1.77
C SER A 127 -2.53 2.25 -2.88
N ARG A 128 -1.84 3.37 -2.67
CA ARG A 128 -0.87 3.93 -3.65
C ARG A 128 0.37 3.04 -3.84
N TYR A 129 0.83 2.42 -2.77
CA TYR A 129 2.02 1.56 -2.78
C TYR A 129 1.68 0.13 -3.21
N MET A 130 0.44 -0.30 -2.93
CA MET A 130 -0.04 -1.61 -3.32
C MET A 130 0.01 -1.84 -4.84
N LEU A 131 -0.24 -0.83 -5.68
CA LEU A 131 -0.15 -0.99 -7.14
C LEU A 131 1.29 -1.05 -7.65
N GLN A 132 2.23 -0.38 -6.98
CA GLN A 132 3.63 -0.28 -7.42
C GLN A 132 4.49 -1.45 -6.94
N LEU A 133 4.25 -1.93 -5.72
CA LEU A 133 5.13 -2.90 -5.04
C LEU A 133 4.60 -4.33 -5.09
N PHE A 134 3.44 -4.59 -5.69
CA PHE A 134 2.73 -5.84 -5.45
C PHE A 134 2.22 -6.55 -6.71
N PRO A 135 2.50 -7.86 -6.84
CA PRO A 135 2.05 -8.65 -7.97
C PRO A 135 0.75 -9.42 -7.70
N CYS A 136 -0.04 -9.14 -6.65
CA CYS A 136 -1.30 -9.89 -6.46
C CYS A 136 -2.37 -9.62 -7.49
N PHE A 137 -2.19 -8.64 -8.38
CA PHE A 137 -3.00 -8.60 -9.60
C PHE A 137 -2.87 -9.92 -10.40
N VAL A 138 -1.73 -10.61 -10.32
CA VAL A 138 -1.53 -11.95 -10.91
C VAL A 138 -2.44 -12.98 -10.24
N VAL A 139 -2.45 -13.01 -8.90
CA VAL A 139 -3.30 -13.94 -8.13
C VAL A 139 -4.77 -13.65 -8.40
N MET A 140 -5.17 -12.37 -8.40
CA MET A 140 -6.52 -11.94 -8.73
C MET A 140 -6.89 -12.35 -10.16
N ALA A 141 -6.01 -12.15 -11.14
CA ALA A 141 -6.25 -12.54 -12.53
C ALA A 141 -6.45 -14.06 -12.67
N LEU A 142 -5.65 -14.88 -11.98
CA LEU A 142 -5.82 -16.33 -11.97
C LEU A 142 -7.17 -16.75 -11.39
N LEU A 143 -7.60 -16.14 -10.28
CA LEU A 143 -8.91 -16.40 -9.67
C LEU A 143 -10.08 -16.01 -10.58
N LEU A 144 -9.99 -14.82 -11.20
CA LEU A 144 -11.03 -14.30 -12.09
C LEU A 144 -11.08 -15.05 -13.44
N ALA A 145 -9.96 -15.63 -13.89
CA ALA A 145 -9.91 -16.45 -15.09
C ALA A 145 -10.70 -17.76 -14.90
N GLN A 146 -10.62 -18.37 -13.72
CA GLN A 146 -11.27 -19.64 -13.43
C GLN A 146 -12.76 -19.50 -13.07
N ARG A 147 -13.19 -18.32 -12.60
CA ARG A 147 -14.54 -18.11 -12.04
C ARG A 147 -15.24 -16.93 -12.72
N THR A 148 -16.00 -17.23 -13.77
CA THR A 148 -16.70 -16.22 -14.59
C THR A 148 -17.67 -15.34 -13.80
N TRP A 149 -18.33 -15.90 -12.77
CA TRP A 149 -19.22 -15.14 -11.90
C TRP A 149 -18.47 -14.11 -11.04
N LEU A 150 -17.31 -14.49 -10.46
CA LEU A 150 -16.45 -13.55 -9.73
C LEU A 150 -15.92 -12.47 -10.64
N ARG A 151 -15.59 -12.81 -11.89
CA ARG A 151 -15.16 -11.81 -12.89
C ARG A 151 -16.25 -10.77 -13.15
N ARG A 152 -17.50 -11.20 -13.36
CA ARG A 152 -18.62 -10.27 -13.54
C ARG A 152 -18.83 -9.41 -12.30
N LEU A 153 -18.79 -10.03 -11.11
CA LEU A 153 -18.93 -9.31 -9.85
C LEU A 153 -17.82 -8.26 -9.66
N ALA A 154 -16.57 -8.63 -9.94
CA ALA A 154 -15.43 -7.73 -9.85
C ALA A 154 -15.53 -6.58 -10.85
N TRP A 155 -15.99 -6.83 -12.08
CA TRP A 155 -16.18 -5.79 -13.09
C TRP A 155 -17.26 -4.79 -12.68
N VAL A 156 -18.42 -5.29 -12.21
CA VAL A 156 -19.50 -4.43 -11.72
C VAL A 156 -19.05 -3.66 -10.47
N GLY A 157 -18.42 -4.35 -9.51
CA GLY A 157 -17.95 -3.74 -8.27
C GLY A 157 -16.88 -2.66 -8.49
N PHE A 158 -15.83 -2.97 -9.24
CA PHE A 158 -14.77 -1.99 -9.55
C PHE A 158 -15.25 -0.89 -10.49
N GLY A 159 -16.15 -1.19 -11.44
CA GLY A 159 -16.77 -0.18 -12.29
C GLY A 159 -17.63 0.81 -11.49
N ALA A 160 -18.46 0.31 -10.58
CA ALA A 160 -19.25 1.15 -9.68
C ALA A 160 -18.37 1.97 -8.74
N LEU A 161 -17.32 1.36 -8.18
CA LEU A 161 -16.35 2.05 -7.34
C LEU A 161 -15.63 3.16 -8.12
N LEU A 162 -15.19 2.88 -9.34
CA LEU A 162 -14.55 3.88 -10.20
C LEU A 162 -15.51 5.04 -10.47
N ALA A 163 -16.74 4.76 -10.89
CA ALA A 163 -17.74 5.80 -11.13
C ALA A 163 -17.99 6.66 -9.87
N PHE A 164 -18.13 6.02 -8.71
CA PHE A 164 -18.27 6.70 -7.43
C PHE A 164 -17.07 7.60 -7.13
N LEU A 165 -15.84 7.08 -7.21
CA LEU A 165 -14.61 7.84 -6.94
C LEU A 165 -14.42 8.99 -7.95
N THR A 166 -14.82 8.81 -9.21
CA THR A 166 -14.79 9.87 -10.23
C THR A 166 -15.78 10.98 -9.91
N VAL A 167 -17.03 10.65 -9.56
CA VAL A 167 -18.03 11.66 -9.14
C VAL A 167 -17.58 12.37 -7.87
N TRP A 168 -17.04 11.61 -6.92
CA TRP A 168 -16.52 12.14 -5.66
C TRP A 168 -15.38 13.12 -5.90
N PHE A 169 -14.43 12.77 -6.78
CA PHE A 169 -13.35 13.66 -7.20
C PHE A 169 -13.87 14.92 -7.92
N ALA A 170 -14.76 14.75 -8.89
CA ALA A 170 -15.35 15.85 -9.66
C ALA A 170 -16.16 16.83 -8.79
N SER A 171 -16.70 16.37 -7.66
CA SER A 171 -17.40 17.21 -6.69
C SER A 171 -16.50 18.13 -5.85
N GLY A 172 -15.18 18.11 -6.08
CA GLY A 172 -14.19 18.93 -5.36
C GLY A 172 -13.93 18.47 -3.92
N ARG A 173 -14.56 17.38 -3.48
CA ARG A 173 -14.44 16.87 -2.10
C ARG A 173 -13.10 16.18 -1.82
N TRP A 174 -12.34 15.81 -2.86
CA TRP A 174 -11.07 15.08 -2.70
C TRP A 174 -9.86 16.01 -2.54
N VAL A 175 -9.90 17.21 -3.13
CA VAL A 175 -8.80 18.18 -3.07
C VAL A 175 -9.28 19.38 -2.27
N ALA A 176 -9.07 19.32 -0.96
CA ALA A 176 -9.13 20.46 -0.03
C ALA A 176 -7.91 20.38 0.89
#